data_AF-A0A2M4C0A0-F1
#
_entry.id   AF-A0A2M4C0A0-F1
#
_cell.length_a   1.000
_cell.length_b   1.000
_cell.length_c   1.000
_cell.angle_alpha   90.00
_cell.angle_beta   90.00
_cell.angle_gamma   90.00
#
_symmetry.space_group_name_H-M   'P 1'
#
loop_
_entity.id
_entity.type
_entity.pdbx_description
1 polymer ?
#
loop_
_entity_poly.entity_id
_entity_poly.type
_entity_poly.pdbx_seq_one_letter_code
_entity_poly.pdbx_strand_id
1 'polypeptide(L)'
;LGVPAIIILLLVCSVEMAAGTFHYFAYGSNLLGKRIHIQNPTAVRRGYGYLQDYGLDFFHYAARWRGAPATIVGQKGERVWGAIWEIDNSNLADLDRQEGVHNSVYKPLTLPVVLPTGGTLDCRVYQLVNNPCPLGATEERPYERQPSKTYMNIIINGAKETGLPEEYISWLKSVQHNGNTGDPQLSLELEKPIDD
;
A
#
# COMPACT_ATOMS: atom_id res chain seq x y z
N LEU A 1 -37.37 34.01 42.30
CA LEU A 1 -36.10 34.02 41.53
C LEU A 1 -35.70 32.58 41.27
N GLY A 2 -36.22 31.98 40.19
CA GLY A 2 -35.90 30.59 39.80
C GLY A 2 -35.15 30.64 38.47
N VAL A 3 -33.95 30.07 38.44
CA VAL A 3 -33.07 30.03 37.26
C VAL A 3 -33.54 28.88 36.36
N PRO A 4 -33.68 29.05 35.03
CA PRO A 4 -34.09 27.95 34.17
C PRO A 4 -32.91 27.01 33.91
N ALA A 5 -33.16 25.71 34.03
CA ALA A 5 -32.19 24.66 33.72
C ALA A 5 -31.93 24.62 32.20
N ILE A 6 -30.69 24.86 31.81
CA ILE A 6 -30.20 24.67 30.45
C ILE A 6 -30.00 23.17 30.25
N ILE A 7 -30.86 22.56 29.44
CA ILE A 7 -30.66 21.19 28.95
C ILE A 7 -29.58 21.27 27.86
N ILE A 8 -28.35 20.92 28.23
CA ILE A 8 -27.27 20.70 27.27
C ILE A 8 -27.57 19.35 26.59
N LEU A 9 -28.14 19.42 25.39
CA LEU A 9 -28.26 18.26 24.51
C LEU A 9 -26.85 17.92 24.02
N LEU A 10 -26.17 17.02 24.72
CA LEU A 10 -24.96 16.37 24.21
C LEU A 10 -25.35 15.55 22.99
N LEU A 11 -25.20 16.15 21.80
CA LEU A 11 -25.28 15.44 20.54
C LEU A 11 -24.10 14.47 20.50
N VAL A 12 -24.33 13.24 20.94
CA VAL A 12 -23.40 12.14 20.72
C VAL A 12 -23.43 11.89 19.22
N CYS A 13 -22.45 12.44 18.50
CA CYS A 13 -22.25 12.19 17.09
C CYS A 13 -21.86 10.72 16.96
N SER A 14 -22.87 9.85 16.87
CA SER A 14 -22.69 8.44 16.60
C SER A 14 -22.24 8.38 15.16
N VAL A 15 -20.93 8.19 14.95
CA VAL A 15 -20.39 7.89 13.63
C VAL A 15 -21.00 6.57 13.23
N GLU A 16 -22.01 6.62 12.38
CA GLU A 16 -22.61 5.45 11.77
C GLU A 16 -21.51 4.80 10.92
N MET A 17 -20.88 3.75 11.46
CA MET A 17 -19.85 2.99 10.76
C MET A 17 -20.51 2.42 9.50
N ALA A 18 -20.07 2.84 8.32
CA ALA A 18 -20.67 2.40 7.07
C ALA A 18 -20.60 0.87 6.99
N ALA A 19 -21.75 0.20 7.01
CA ALA A 19 -21.81 -1.25 6.86
C ALA A 19 -21.21 -1.67 5.50
N GLY A 20 -20.37 -2.70 5.49
CA GLY A 20 -19.80 -3.30 4.28
C GLY A 20 -18.28 -3.25 4.21
N THR A 21 -17.77 -3.64 3.04
CA THR A 21 -16.33 -3.74 2.75
C THR A 21 -15.96 -2.92 1.53
N PHE A 22 -14.68 -2.62 1.38
CA PHE A 22 -14.10 -2.05 0.18
C PHE A 22 -12.93 -2.89 -0.33
N HIS A 23 -12.62 -2.74 -1.62
CA HIS A 23 -11.44 -3.37 -2.20
C HIS A 23 -10.24 -2.43 -2.17
N TYR A 24 -9.10 -2.94 -1.72
CA TYR A 24 -7.83 -2.24 -1.64
C TYR A 24 -6.77 -2.97 -2.47
N PHE A 25 -6.12 -2.24 -3.38
CA PHE A 25 -5.03 -2.76 -4.18
C PHE A 25 -3.67 -2.37 -3.59
N ALA A 26 -2.93 -3.38 -3.13
CA ALA A 26 -1.60 -3.23 -2.56
C ALA A 26 -0.53 -3.62 -3.57
N TYR A 27 0.43 -2.74 -3.82
CA TYR A 27 1.58 -2.97 -4.70
C TYR A 27 2.95 -2.77 -4.00
N GLY A 28 2.92 -2.34 -2.73
CA GLY A 28 4.11 -2.12 -1.88
C GLY A 28 4.17 -3.10 -0.71
N SER A 29 4.60 -2.64 0.47
CA SER A 29 4.77 -3.55 1.63
C SER A 29 3.51 -4.29 2.08
N ASN A 30 2.31 -3.76 1.82
CA ASN A 30 1.04 -4.43 2.10
C ASN A 30 0.73 -5.61 1.14
N LEU A 31 1.64 -5.96 0.22
CA LEU A 31 1.59 -7.26 -0.47
C LEU A 31 1.70 -8.43 0.52
N LEU A 32 2.53 -8.28 1.56
CA LEU A 32 2.78 -9.30 2.56
C LEU A 32 1.66 -9.33 3.61
N GLY A 33 1.04 -10.50 3.82
CA GLY A 33 -0.08 -10.65 4.75
C GLY A 33 0.28 -10.23 6.18
N LYS A 34 1.39 -10.76 6.70
CA LYS A 34 1.94 -10.38 8.01
C LYS A 34 2.08 -8.87 8.18
N ARG A 35 2.43 -8.13 7.12
CA ARG A 35 2.61 -6.68 7.19
C ARG A 35 1.27 -5.93 7.25
N ILE A 36 0.31 -6.26 6.38
CA ILE A 36 -0.97 -5.56 6.33
C ILE A 36 -1.79 -5.81 7.60
N HIS A 37 -1.73 -7.02 8.16
CA HIS A 37 -2.49 -7.41 9.36
C HIS A 37 -2.02 -6.73 10.65
N ILE A 38 -0.82 -6.14 10.71
CA ILE A 38 -0.38 -5.34 11.87
C ILE A 38 -1.34 -4.16 12.14
N GLN A 39 -1.91 -3.57 11.08
CA GLN A 39 -2.75 -2.37 11.19
C GLN A 39 -4.16 -2.60 10.64
N ASN A 40 -4.38 -3.64 9.84
CA ASN A 40 -5.67 -3.94 9.19
C ASN A 40 -6.00 -5.43 9.41
N PRO A 41 -6.36 -5.84 10.63
CA PRO A 41 -6.54 -7.25 10.97
C PRO A 41 -7.72 -7.93 10.25
N THR A 42 -8.67 -7.14 9.72
CA THR A 42 -9.83 -7.63 8.96
C THR A 42 -9.52 -7.92 7.49
N ALA A 43 -8.32 -7.57 7.00
CA ALA A 43 -7.99 -7.68 5.59
C ALA A 43 -8.00 -9.14 5.12
N VAL A 44 -8.82 -9.45 4.11
CA VAL A 44 -8.88 -10.76 3.48
C VAL A 44 -8.37 -10.66 2.04
N ARG A 45 -7.35 -11.44 1.68
CA ARG A 45 -6.84 -11.48 0.31
C ARG A 45 -7.89 -12.13 -0.59
N ARG A 46 -8.36 -11.41 -1.60
CA ARG A 46 -9.31 -11.91 -2.61
C ARG A 46 -8.62 -12.42 -3.87
N GLY A 47 -7.37 -12.03 -4.10
CA GLY A 47 -6.57 -12.49 -5.22
C GLY A 47 -5.53 -11.45 -5.61
N TYR A 48 -5.21 -11.40 -6.89
CA TYR A 48 -4.31 -10.42 -7.48
C TYR A 48 -4.85 -9.88 -8.79
N GLY A 49 -4.28 -8.77 -9.23
CA GLY A 49 -4.56 -8.15 -10.52
C GLY A 49 -3.46 -7.16 -10.88
N TYR A 50 -3.71 -6.33 -11.88
CA TYR A 50 -2.78 -5.28 -12.26
C TYR A 50 -3.46 -3.96 -12.64
N LEU A 51 -2.74 -2.86 -12.43
CA LEU A 51 -3.08 -1.55 -12.99
C LEU A 51 -2.45 -1.44 -14.38
N GLN A 52 -3.29 -1.24 -15.41
CA GLN A 52 -2.84 -1.02 -16.78
C GLN A 52 -2.39 0.45 -16.96
N ASP A 53 -1.30 0.65 -17.70
CA ASP A 53 -0.70 1.96 -18.00
C ASP A 53 -0.13 2.68 -16.76
N TYR A 54 0.34 1.89 -15.80
CA TYR A 54 1.10 2.36 -14.64
C TYR A 54 2.43 1.61 -14.52
N GLY A 55 3.45 2.31 -14.01
CA GLY A 55 4.72 1.75 -13.58
C GLY A 55 4.88 1.81 -12.06
N LEU A 56 5.57 0.82 -11.49
CA LEU A 56 5.94 0.85 -10.07
C LEU A 56 7.21 1.67 -9.91
N ASP A 57 7.18 2.62 -8.99
CA ASP A 57 8.34 3.43 -8.66
C ASP A 57 8.49 3.61 -7.15
N PHE A 58 9.53 4.34 -6.76
CA PHE A 58 9.82 4.66 -5.38
C PHE A 58 10.34 6.09 -5.32
N PHE A 59 9.91 6.87 -4.32
CA PHE A 59 10.38 8.24 -4.22
C PHE A 59 10.33 8.78 -2.79
N HIS A 60 11.35 9.58 -2.49
CA HIS A 60 11.52 10.33 -1.26
C HIS A 60 11.82 9.45 -0.03
N TYR A 61 12.78 9.88 0.77
CA TYR A 61 13.24 9.07 1.90
C TYR A 61 12.16 8.93 2.98
N ALA A 62 11.77 7.69 3.29
CA ALA A 62 10.94 7.38 4.44
C ALA A 62 11.81 6.81 5.57
N ALA A 63 11.86 7.50 6.71
CA ALA A 63 12.66 7.09 7.87
C ALA A 63 12.33 5.66 8.34
N ARG A 64 11.05 5.31 8.36
CA ARG A 64 10.56 3.95 8.71
C ARG A 64 11.22 2.85 7.90
N TRP A 65 11.42 3.11 6.60
CA TRP A 65 12.01 2.13 5.69
C TRP A 65 13.51 2.33 5.48
N ARG A 66 14.06 3.46 5.91
CA ARG A 66 15.42 3.91 5.59
C ARG A 66 15.70 3.86 4.09
N GLY A 67 14.68 4.22 3.30
CA GLY A 67 14.70 4.17 1.84
C GLY A 67 13.39 4.71 1.28
N ALA A 68 13.31 4.78 -0.05
CA ALA A 68 12.14 5.29 -0.74
C ALA A 68 10.96 4.30 -0.68
N PRO A 69 9.75 4.71 -0.24
CA PRO A 69 8.55 3.88 -0.28
C PRO A 69 8.01 3.82 -1.71
N ALA A 70 7.15 2.83 -1.95
CA ALA A 70 6.62 2.53 -3.28
C ALA A 70 5.53 3.53 -3.70
N THR A 71 5.44 3.86 -4.98
CA THR A 71 4.37 4.65 -5.59
C THR A 71 4.03 4.10 -6.98
N ILE A 72 2.91 4.54 -7.55
CA ILE A 72 2.57 4.28 -8.95
C ILE A 72 2.70 5.56 -9.77
N VAL A 73 3.26 5.46 -10.97
CA VAL A 73 3.41 6.56 -11.93
C VAL A 73 2.70 6.19 -13.23
N GLY A 74 2.09 7.16 -13.92
CA GLY A 74 1.43 6.90 -15.20
C GLY A 74 2.47 6.55 -16.26
N GLN A 75 2.41 5.33 -16.80
CA GLN A 75 3.39 4.82 -17.75
C GLN A 75 2.71 3.89 -18.76
N LYS A 76 2.41 4.42 -19.94
CA LYS A 76 1.63 3.72 -20.97
C LYS A 76 2.31 2.42 -21.39
N GLY A 77 1.53 1.33 -21.49
CA GLY A 77 2.01 0.00 -21.86
C GLY A 77 2.53 -0.83 -20.70
N GLU A 78 2.85 -0.21 -19.56
CA GLU A 78 3.33 -0.91 -18.36
C GLU A 78 2.19 -1.44 -17.49
N ARG A 79 2.55 -2.33 -16.57
CA ARG A 79 1.63 -2.94 -15.60
C ARG A 79 2.25 -2.98 -14.20
N VAL A 80 1.49 -2.51 -13.21
CA VAL A 80 1.80 -2.74 -11.80
C VAL A 80 0.95 -3.88 -11.29
N TRP A 81 1.57 -5.01 -10.95
CA TRP A 81 0.89 -6.14 -10.34
C TRP A 81 0.79 -5.95 -8.83
N GLY A 82 -0.31 -6.42 -8.25
CA GLY A 82 -0.55 -6.28 -6.82
C GLY A 82 -1.62 -7.20 -6.27
N ALA A 83 -1.72 -7.23 -4.95
CA ALA A 83 -2.72 -7.97 -4.21
C ALA A 83 -4.02 -7.16 -4.10
N ILE A 84 -5.15 -7.85 -4.23
CA ILE A 84 -6.48 -7.29 -3.95
C ILE A 84 -6.93 -7.79 -2.59
N TRP A 85 -7.11 -6.85 -1.67
CA TRP A 85 -7.64 -7.07 -0.33
C TRP A 85 -9.09 -6.62 -0.27
N GLU A 86 -9.91 -7.33 0.47
CA GLU A 86 -11.20 -6.86 0.95
C GLU A 86 -11.06 -6.49 2.43
N ILE A 87 -11.49 -5.28 2.78
CA ILE A 87 -11.30 -4.71 4.12
C ILE A 87 -12.64 -4.13 4.57
N ASP A 88 -12.95 -4.30 5.86
CA ASP A 88 -14.12 -3.69 6.46
C ASP A 88 -14.03 -2.15 6.41
N ASN A 89 -15.13 -1.48 6.07
CA ASN A 89 -15.17 -0.02 5.98
C ASN A 89 -14.79 0.66 7.30
N SER A 90 -14.94 -0.02 8.45
CA SER A 90 -14.47 0.47 9.75
C SER A 90 -12.97 0.73 9.81
N ASN A 91 -12.16 0.03 9.01
CA ASN A 91 -10.71 0.21 8.97
C ASN A 91 -10.24 1.21 7.90
N LEU A 92 -11.15 1.83 7.14
CA LEU A 92 -10.78 2.79 6.09
C LEU A 92 -9.97 3.98 6.66
N ALA A 93 -10.42 4.55 7.78
CA ALA A 93 -9.72 5.68 8.41
C ALA A 93 -8.36 5.27 8.98
N ASP A 94 -8.21 4.02 9.40
CA ASP A 94 -6.95 3.47 9.91
C ASP A 94 -5.94 3.27 8.77
N LEU A 95 -6.40 2.74 7.63
CA LEU A 95 -5.60 2.61 6.42
C LEU A 95 -5.16 3.97 5.88
N ASP A 96 -6.06 4.96 5.81
CA ASP A 96 -5.71 6.33 5.41
C ASP A 96 -4.68 6.98 6.34
N ARG A 97 -4.78 6.72 7.64
CA ARG A 97 -3.82 7.20 8.62
C ARG A 97 -2.47 6.51 8.47
N GLN A 98 -2.46 5.20 8.22
CA GLN A 98 -1.24 4.43 7.95
C GLN A 98 -0.49 4.98 6.72
N GLU A 99 -1.21 5.26 5.64
CA GLU A 99 -0.64 5.78 4.40
C GLU A 99 -0.38 7.31 4.46
N GLY A 100 -0.62 7.94 5.62
CA GLY A 100 -0.27 9.34 5.84
C GLY A 100 -1.10 10.33 5.03
N VAL A 101 -2.35 9.99 4.70
CA VAL A 101 -3.27 10.87 3.93
C VAL A 101 -3.47 12.22 4.61
N HIS A 102 -3.65 12.21 5.93
CA HIS A 102 -3.77 13.41 6.75
C HIS A 102 -2.53 14.32 6.74
N ASN A 103 -1.36 13.78 6.37
CA ASN A 103 -0.10 14.51 6.26
C ASN A 103 0.32 14.73 4.79
N SER A 104 -0.57 14.48 3.82
CA SER A 104 -0.29 14.61 2.39
C SER A 104 0.91 13.76 1.92
N VAL A 105 1.14 12.60 2.53
CA VAL A 105 2.19 11.67 2.06
C VAL A 105 1.69 10.94 0.81
N TYR A 106 0.56 10.23 0.95
CA TYR A 106 -0.18 9.64 -0.15
C TYR A 106 -1.54 10.29 -0.31
N LYS A 107 -2.07 10.25 -1.53
CA LYS A 107 -3.48 10.52 -1.84
C LYS A 107 -4.18 9.20 -2.21
N PRO A 108 -5.42 9.00 -1.75
CA PRO A 108 -6.22 7.87 -2.19
C PRO A 108 -6.81 8.13 -3.58
N LEU A 109 -6.88 7.09 -4.39
CA LEU A 109 -7.48 7.01 -5.70
C LEU A 109 -8.41 5.80 -5.76
N THR A 110 -9.40 5.84 -6.65
CA THR A 110 -10.14 4.63 -7.06
C THR A 110 -9.73 4.33 -8.49
N LEU A 111 -9.07 3.19 -8.71
CA LEU A 111 -8.56 2.79 -10.02
C LEU A 111 -9.10 1.40 -10.41
N PRO A 112 -9.39 1.18 -11.70
CA PRO A 112 -9.81 -0.13 -12.18
C PRO A 112 -8.60 -1.07 -12.25
N VAL A 113 -8.62 -2.11 -11.42
CA VAL A 113 -7.62 -3.18 -11.44
C VAL A 113 -8.10 -4.27 -12.39
N VAL A 114 -7.29 -4.63 -13.37
CA VAL A 114 -7.59 -5.72 -14.30
C VAL A 114 -7.37 -7.07 -13.62
N LEU A 115 -8.36 -7.93 -13.70
CA LEU A 115 -8.31 -9.27 -13.10
C LEU A 115 -7.75 -10.30 -14.10
N PRO A 116 -6.99 -11.32 -13.65
CA PRO A 116 -6.51 -12.40 -14.51
C PRO A 116 -7.64 -13.19 -15.18
N THR A 117 -8.81 -13.24 -14.54
CA THR A 117 -10.03 -13.89 -15.06
C THR A 117 -10.76 -13.07 -16.12
N GLY A 118 -10.27 -11.86 -16.43
CA GLY A 118 -10.95 -10.87 -17.25
C GLY A 118 -11.82 -9.92 -16.42
N GLY A 119 -12.12 -8.76 -17.01
CA GLY A 119 -12.84 -7.67 -16.34
C GLY A 119 -11.97 -6.79 -15.45
N THR A 120 -12.61 -5.84 -14.78
CA THR A 120 -11.95 -4.88 -13.88
C THR A 120 -12.69 -4.80 -12.55
N LEU A 121 -11.94 -4.55 -11.48
CA LEU A 121 -12.45 -4.29 -10.15
C LEU A 121 -11.95 -2.93 -9.68
N ASP A 122 -12.86 -2.02 -9.35
CA ASP A 122 -12.50 -0.73 -8.77
C ASP A 122 -11.94 -0.93 -7.37
N CYS A 123 -10.68 -0.55 -7.18
CA CYS A 123 -9.97 -0.68 -5.93
C CYS A 123 -9.51 0.68 -5.44
N ARG A 124 -9.52 0.87 -4.13
CA ARG A 124 -8.77 1.94 -3.48
C ARG A 124 -7.28 1.69 -3.69
N VAL A 125 -6.56 2.72 -4.11
CA VAL A 125 -5.12 2.72 -4.35
C VAL A 125 -4.53 3.97 -3.74
N TYR A 126 -3.31 3.90 -3.19
CA TYR A 126 -2.60 5.08 -2.72
C TYR A 126 -1.51 5.46 -3.72
N GLN A 127 -1.31 6.75 -3.98
CA GLN A 127 -0.21 7.28 -4.80
C GLN A 127 0.47 8.40 -4.03
N LEU A 128 1.79 8.53 -4.08
CA LEU A 128 2.48 9.66 -3.43
C LEU A 128 1.91 10.98 -3.95
N VAL A 129 1.72 11.96 -3.05
CA VAL A 129 1.26 13.31 -3.45
C VAL A 129 2.34 14.00 -4.26
N ASN A 130 3.57 14.01 -3.75
CA ASN A 130 4.75 14.42 -4.50
C ASN A 130 5.29 13.21 -5.28
N ASN A 131 4.70 12.96 -6.45
CA ASN A 131 4.99 11.79 -7.28
C ASN A 131 6.07 12.14 -8.31
N PRO A 132 7.11 11.31 -8.52
CA PRO A 132 8.11 11.59 -9.54
C PRO A 132 7.55 11.36 -10.95
N CYS A 133 8.23 11.91 -11.96
CA CYS A 133 8.02 11.47 -13.34
C CYS A 133 8.47 10.00 -13.50
N PRO A 134 7.84 9.22 -14.40
CA PRO A 134 8.29 7.86 -14.70
C PRO A 134 9.76 7.83 -15.12
N LEU A 135 10.50 6.82 -14.65
CA LEU A 135 11.87 6.57 -15.13
C LEU A 135 11.84 6.15 -16.60
N GLY A 136 12.80 6.65 -17.38
CA GLY A 136 13.07 6.10 -18.70
C GLY A 136 13.57 4.65 -18.63
N ALA A 137 13.31 3.84 -19.67
CA ALA A 137 13.70 2.43 -19.70
C ALA A 137 15.23 2.18 -19.54
N THR A 138 16.05 3.19 -19.88
CA THR A 138 17.51 3.14 -19.77
C THR A 138 18.05 4.06 -18.67
N GLU A 139 17.18 4.69 -17.87
CA GLU A 139 17.58 5.62 -16.83
C GLU A 139 17.98 4.86 -15.57
N GLU A 140 19.13 5.21 -15.00
CA GLU A 140 19.54 4.68 -13.71
C GLU A 140 18.66 5.25 -12.59
N ARG A 141 18.33 4.42 -11.59
CA ARG A 141 17.50 4.82 -10.45
C ARG A 141 18.32 5.70 -9.49
N PRO A 142 18.02 7.01 -9.36
CA PRO A 142 18.72 7.90 -8.44
C PRO A 142 18.60 7.43 -6.99
N TYR A 143 19.58 7.75 -6.14
CA TYR A 143 19.61 7.31 -4.75
C TYR A 143 18.34 7.64 -3.95
N GLU A 144 17.73 8.80 -4.17
CA GLU A 144 16.47 9.21 -3.53
C GLU A 144 15.23 8.40 -3.96
N ARG A 145 15.35 7.64 -5.05
CA ARG A 145 14.35 6.70 -5.59
C ARG A 145 14.70 5.26 -5.27
N GLN A 146 15.73 5.01 -4.48
CA GLN A 146 16.12 3.65 -4.11
C GLN A 146 15.42 3.23 -2.80
N PRO A 147 14.61 2.16 -2.84
CA PRO A 147 14.09 1.54 -1.62
C PRO A 147 15.22 0.94 -0.78
N SER A 148 14.92 0.58 0.46
CA SER A 148 15.85 -0.20 1.27
C SER A 148 15.79 -1.68 0.91
N LYS A 149 16.84 -2.42 1.27
CA LYS A 149 16.92 -3.87 1.02
C LYS A 149 15.78 -4.61 1.73
N THR A 150 15.53 -4.30 3.00
CA THR A 150 14.43 -4.91 3.77
C THR A 150 13.07 -4.59 3.15
N TYR A 151 12.84 -3.35 2.73
CA TYR A 151 11.58 -2.97 2.10
C TYR A 151 11.32 -3.78 0.82
N MET A 152 12.36 -3.97 0.00
CA MET A 152 12.27 -4.82 -1.19
C MET A 152 12.06 -6.30 -0.83
N ASN A 153 12.72 -6.84 0.20
CA ASN A 153 12.48 -8.20 0.66
C ASN A 153 11.00 -8.42 1.04
N ILE A 154 10.39 -7.47 1.76
CA ILE A 154 8.98 -7.51 2.14
C ILE A 154 8.08 -7.51 0.90
N ILE A 155 8.34 -6.62 -0.07
CA ILE A 155 7.59 -6.56 -1.33
C ILE A 155 7.71 -7.88 -2.10
N ILE A 156 8.92 -8.43 -2.23
CA ILE A 156 9.19 -9.67 -2.97
C ILE A 156 8.53 -10.87 -2.28
N ASN A 157 8.60 -10.96 -0.95
CA ASN A 157 7.96 -12.03 -0.20
C ASN A 157 6.44 -11.93 -0.28
N GLY A 158 5.87 -10.73 -0.18
CA GLY A 158 4.45 -10.51 -0.38
C GLY A 158 3.98 -10.84 -1.80
N ALA A 159 4.79 -10.52 -2.82
CA ALA A 159 4.52 -10.86 -4.21
C ALA A 159 4.47 -12.39 -4.42
N LYS A 160 5.42 -13.12 -3.84
CA LYS A 160 5.42 -14.60 -3.84
C LYS A 160 4.22 -15.18 -3.08
N GLU A 161 3.95 -14.68 -1.87
CA GLU A 161 2.82 -15.13 -1.04
C GLU A 161 1.47 -14.90 -1.73
N THR A 162 1.37 -13.82 -2.51
CA THR A 162 0.17 -13.48 -3.29
C THR A 162 0.04 -14.34 -4.57
N GLY A 163 1.13 -14.94 -5.06
CA GLY A 163 1.16 -15.65 -6.34
C GLY A 163 1.21 -14.73 -7.56
N LEU A 164 1.90 -13.58 -7.46
CA LEU A 164 2.11 -12.69 -8.61
C LEU A 164 2.95 -13.38 -9.70
N PRO A 165 2.86 -12.93 -10.98
CA PRO A 165 3.62 -13.52 -12.07
C PRO A 165 5.14 -13.56 -11.81
N GLU A 166 5.78 -14.69 -12.13
CA GLU A 166 7.22 -14.91 -11.88
C GLU A 166 8.13 -13.91 -12.59
N GLU A 167 7.73 -13.44 -13.77
CA GLU A 167 8.44 -12.38 -14.49
C GLU A 167 8.42 -11.07 -13.69
N TYR A 168 7.29 -10.71 -13.09
CA TYR A 168 7.17 -9.52 -12.25
C TYR A 168 7.99 -9.67 -10.96
N ILE A 169 7.96 -10.84 -10.33
CA ILE A 169 8.81 -11.14 -9.15
C ILE A 169 10.30 -11.05 -9.51
N SER A 170 10.69 -11.51 -10.69
CA SER A 170 12.06 -11.43 -11.18
C SER A 170 12.48 -9.99 -11.44
N TRP A 171 11.59 -9.17 -12.00
CA TRP A 171 11.79 -7.73 -12.14
C TRP A 171 11.90 -7.02 -10.77
N LEU A 172 11.06 -7.36 -9.79
CA LEU A 172 11.17 -6.80 -8.43
C LEU A 172 12.54 -7.07 -7.80
N LYS A 173 13.13 -8.25 -8.05
CA LYS A 173 14.48 -8.61 -7.57
C LYS A 173 15.60 -7.81 -8.24
N SER A 174 15.37 -7.25 -9.44
CA SER A 174 16.38 -6.44 -10.15
C SER A 174 16.31 -4.95 -9.79
N VAL A 175 15.28 -4.51 -9.05
CA VAL A 175 15.17 -3.12 -8.58
C VAL A 175 16.35 -2.78 -7.67
N GLN A 176 17.12 -1.76 -8.06
CA GLN A 176 18.24 -1.24 -7.28
C GLN A 176 17.76 -0.67 -5.94
N HIS A 177 18.29 -1.20 -4.84
CA HIS A 177 18.06 -0.71 -3.48
C HIS A 177 19.32 -0.05 -2.90
N ASN A 178 19.14 0.80 -1.89
CA ASN A 178 20.21 1.57 -1.27
C ASN A 178 21.07 0.78 -0.26
N GLY A 179 20.81 -0.51 -0.07
CA GLY A 179 21.57 -1.41 0.80
C GLY A 179 21.22 -1.34 2.30
N ASN A 180 20.41 -0.38 2.74
CA ASN A 180 19.98 -0.30 4.15
C ASN A 180 19.06 -1.46 4.52
N THR A 181 19.16 -1.95 5.74
CA THR A 181 18.34 -3.04 6.28
C THR A 181 17.17 -2.55 7.17
N GLY A 182 16.71 -1.31 6.97
CA GLY A 182 15.54 -0.78 7.67
C GLY A 182 15.72 -0.67 9.20
N ASP A 183 14.59 -0.57 9.91
CA ASP A 183 14.54 -0.75 11.36
C ASP A 183 14.70 -2.24 11.70
N PRO A 184 15.69 -2.63 12.53
CA PRO A 184 15.90 -4.02 12.92
C PRO A 184 14.66 -4.69 13.52
N GLN A 185 13.83 -3.97 14.28
CA GLN A 185 12.66 -4.55 14.95
C GLN A 185 11.58 -4.95 13.93
N LEU A 186 11.28 -4.05 12.98
CA LEU A 186 10.33 -4.31 11.91
C LEU A 186 10.81 -5.44 10.98
N SER A 187 12.11 -5.51 10.74
CA SER A 187 12.73 -6.56 9.92
C SER A 187 12.63 -7.93 10.61
N LEU A 188 12.92 -8.00 11.91
CA LEU A 188 12.89 -9.24 12.68
C LEU A 188 11.48 -9.85 12.79
N GLU A 189 10.44 -9.03 12.81
CA GLU A 189 9.06 -9.51 12.86
C GLU A 189 8.55 -10.00 11.50
N LEU A 190 8.91 -9.29 10.43
CA LEU A 190 8.39 -9.56 9.08
C LEU A 190 9.21 -10.58 8.27
N GLU A 191 10.48 -10.80 8.63
CA GLU A 191 11.36 -11.78 7.98
C GLU A 191 11.32 -13.17 8.65
N LYS A 192 10.64 -13.32 9.80
CA LYS A 192 10.43 -14.63 10.41
C LYS A 192 9.63 -15.55 9.48
N PRO A 193 10.07 -16.81 9.27
CA PRO A 193 9.26 -17.82 8.59
C PRO A 193 7.84 -17.85 9.18
N ILE A 194 6.85 -18.15 8.35
CA ILE A 194 5.54 -18.53 8.86
C ILE A 194 5.78 -19.93 9.44
N ASP A 195 5.62 -20.11 10.75
CA ASP A 195 5.58 -21.46 11.30
C ASP A 195 4.39 -22.17 10.65
N ASP A 196 4.66 -23.33 10.03
CA ASP A 196 3.69 -24.18 9.33
C ASP A 196 2.60 -24.72 10.28
#